data_AF-A0A6N6S022-F1
#
_entry.id   AF-A0A6N6S022-F1
#
_cell.length_a   1.000
_cell.length_b   1.000
_cell.length_c   1.000
_cell.angle_alpha   90.00
_cell.angle_beta   90.00
_cell.angle_gamma   90.00
#
_symmetry.space_group_name_H-M   'P 1'
#
loop_
_entity.id
_entity.type
_entity.pdbx_description
1 polymer ?
#
loop_
_entity_poly.entity_id
_entity_poly.type
_entity_poly.pdbx_seq_one_letter_code
_entity_poly.pdbx_strand_id
1 'polypeptide(L)'
;VNPKEMGMPSHDALVGKISNIPEYTTSFKAILGTEKITIDHIVMAIASFERTLITFNAPFDRFIAGKNDAISASAQRGWKLFQGKARCITCHEFNVSYPFFTNNKFHNIGVAMKDKDFGSLARKAAGSGADPAALAQEEASAELGRYLVTKEPKDIGAFKTSGLRNIALTAPYLHDGSEPTLESVVEFYNKGGVPNPNLDGGIRPLNLTEEEKKDLVEFMKSLTSDDLAGLGVTIK
;
A
#
# COMPACT_ATOMS: atom_id res chain seq x y z
N VAL A 1 10.36 18.27 -3.88
CA VAL A 1 10.26 18.02 -2.42
C VAL A 1 8.84 18.33 -1.96
N ASN A 2 8.24 17.48 -1.10
CA ASN A 2 6.86 17.62 -0.68
C ASN A 2 6.77 18.48 0.61
N PRO A 3 6.13 19.68 0.57
CA PRO A 3 5.98 20.54 1.73
C PRO A 3 5.05 19.98 2.82
N LYS A 4 4.20 19.00 2.50
CA LYS A 4 3.27 18.37 3.47
C LYS A 4 3.87 17.18 4.23
N GLU A 5 5.07 16.75 3.85
CA GLU A 5 5.78 15.62 4.49
C GLU A 5 6.97 16.13 5.32
N MET A 6 8.21 15.97 4.82
CA MET A 6 9.43 16.39 5.53
C MET A 6 9.72 17.90 5.40
N GLY A 7 9.02 18.63 4.53
CA GLY A 7 9.03 20.10 4.50
C GLY A 7 10.34 20.77 4.05
N MET A 8 11.29 20.03 3.46
CA MET A 8 12.52 20.64 2.93
C MET A 8 12.22 21.59 1.75
N PRO A 9 12.90 22.74 1.62
CA PRO A 9 12.59 23.73 0.59
C PRO A 9 13.09 23.33 -0.81
N SER A 10 14.18 22.55 -0.91
CA SER A 10 14.70 22.03 -2.18
C SER A 10 15.62 20.83 -1.95
N HIS A 11 15.99 20.12 -3.03
CA HIS A 11 17.03 19.09 -2.96
C HIS A 11 18.40 19.69 -2.59
N ASP A 12 18.74 20.90 -3.07
CA ASP A 12 20.00 21.55 -2.74
C ASP A 12 20.10 21.89 -1.25
N ALA A 13 19.00 22.36 -0.66
CA ALA A 13 18.96 22.62 0.79
C ALA A 13 19.11 21.34 1.60
N LEU A 14 18.51 20.23 1.15
CA LEU A 14 18.69 18.91 1.76
C LEU A 14 20.14 18.43 1.64
N VAL A 15 20.73 18.50 0.45
CA VAL A 15 22.13 18.12 0.21
C VAL A 15 23.08 18.97 1.05
N GLY A 16 22.86 20.28 1.14
CA GLY A 16 23.65 21.18 1.99
C GLY A 16 23.55 20.79 3.47
N LYS A 17 22.34 20.48 3.96
CA LYS A 17 22.14 20.01 5.33
C LYS A 17 22.88 18.70 5.62
N ILE A 18 22.76 17.71 4.73
CA ILE A 18 23.41 16.40 4.90
C ILE A 18 24.94 16.49 4.78
N SER A 19 25.45 17.34 3.87
CA SER A 19 26.90 17.55 3.66
C SER A 19 27.59 18.23 4.84
N ASN A 20 26.84 18.93 5.69
CA ASN A 20 27.36 19.58 6.89
C ASN A 20 27.41 18.65 8.12
N ILE A 21 27.07 17.37 7.98
CA ILE A 21 27.16 16.36 9.05
C ILE A 21 28.45 15.54 8.82
N PRO A 22 29.52 15.73 9.62
CA PRO A 22 30.82 15.10 9.39
C PRO A 22 30.77 13.57 9.31
N GLU A 23 29.91 12.94 10.11
CA GLU A 23 29.71 11.50 10.14
C GLU A 23 29.15 10.98 8.82
N TYR A 24 28.23 11.72 8.18
CA TYR A 24 27.68 11.36 6.88
C TYR A 24 28.69 11.55 5.76
N THR A 25 29.42 12.66 5.73
CA THR A 25 30.49 12.87 4.74
C THR A 25 31.55 11.77 4.81
N THR A 26 31.94 11.37 6.03
CA THR A 26 32.85 10.24 6.25
C THR A 26 32.27 8.93 5.71
N SER A 27 31.01 8.64 6.03
CA SER A 27 30.34 7.39 5.61
C SER A 27 30.14 7.33 4.10
N PHE A 28 29.71 8.43 3.45
CA PHE A 28 29.55 8.50 2.01
C PHE A 28 30.89 8.37 1.28
N LYS A 29 31.97 8.98 1.79
CA LYS A 29 33.31 8.80 1.23
C LYS A 29 33.76 7.35 1.31
N ALA A 30 33.53 6.69 2.45
CA ALA A 30 33.92 5.29 2.65
C ALA A 30 33.17 4.32 1.72
N ILE A 31 31.90 4.58 1.42
CA ILE A 31 31.05 3.68 0.62
C ILE A 31 31.12 4.00 -0.88
N LEU A 32 31.08 5.29 -1.25
CA LEU A 32 30.96 5.75 -2.65
C LEU A 32 32.24 6.37 -3.21
N GLY A 33 33.29 6.50 -2.41
CA GLY A 33 34.58 7.06 -2.83
C GLY A 33 34.57 8.56 -3.11
N THR A 34 33.55 9.29 -2.65
CA THR A 34 33.39 10.73 -2.91
C THR A 34 32.98 11.50 -1.64
N GLU A 35 33.57 12.68 -1.47
CA GLU A 35 33.17 13.65 -0.43
C GLU A 35 31.99 14.52 -0.86
N LYS A 36 31.70 14.57 -2.17
CA LYS A 36 30.58 15.33 -2.71
C LYS A 36 29.31 14.49 -2.64
N ILE A 37 28.48 14.76 -1.63
CA ILE A 37 27.14 14.17 -1.51
C ILE A 37 26.20 14.81 -2.53
N THR A 38 25.38 13.99 -3.19
CA THR A 38 24.35 14.43 -4.14
C THR A 38 22.99 13.92 -3.68
N ILE A 39 21.91 14.42 -4.28
CA ILE A 39 20.57 13.88 -4.01
C ILE A 39 20.48 12.40 -4.38
N ASP A 40 21.15 11.97 -5.45
CA ASP A 40 21.16 10.57 -5.88
C ASP A 40 21.84 9.66 -4.85
N HIS A 41 22.90 10.14 -4.19
CA HIS A 41 23.53 9.38 -3.09
C HIS A 41 22.59 9.22 -1.90
N ILE A 42 21.84 10.26 -1.55
CA ILE A 42 20.87 10.23 -0.46
C ILE A 42 19.72 9.27 -0.79
N VAL A 43 19.16 9.37 -2.01
CA VAL A 43 18.12 8.46 -2.52
C VAL A 43 18.63 7.02 -2.54
N MET A 44 19.86 6.80 -3.01
CA MET A 44 20.48 5.48 -3.04
C MET A 44 20.64 4.89 -1.64
N ALA A 45 21.08 5.68 -0.65
CA ALA A 45 21.24 5.23 0.73
C ALA A 45 19.88 4.80 1.33
N ILE A 46 18.85 5.64 1.20
CA ILE A 46 17.50 5.35 1.69
C ILE A 46 16.93 4.10 1.00
N ALA A 47 16.95 4.07 -0.34
CA ALA A 47 16.43 2.93 -1.09
C ALA A 47 17.20 1.63 -0.81
N SER A 48 18.50 1.72 -0.49
CA SER A 48 19.29 0.55 -0.10
C SER A 48 18.91 0.05 1.29
N PHE A 49 18.68 0.95 2.24
CA PHE A 49 18.16 0.59 3.55
C PHE A 49 16.75 -0.03 3.46
N GLU A 50 15.83 0.56 2.69
CA GLU A 50 14.47 0.04 2.51
C GLU A 50 14.45 -1.38 1.93
N ARG A 51 15.39 -1.73 1.04
CA ARG A 51 15.54 -3.10 0.53
C ARG A 51 15.98 -4.13 1.57
N THR A 52 16.50 -3.68 2.72
CA THR A 52 16.85 -4.56 3.85
C THR A 52 15.68 -4.80 4.80
N LEU A 53 14.61 -4.00 4.72
CA LEU A 53 13.44 -4.08 5.61
C LEU A 53 12.48 -5.19 5.17
N ILE A 54 12.99 -6.40 5.06
CA ILE A 54 12.25 -7.58 4.64
C ILE A 54 11.96 -8.44 5.87
N THR A 55 10.68 -8.69 6.14
CA THR A 55 10.23 -9.59 7.21
C THR A 55 9.45 -10.78 6.62
N PHE A 56 10.01 -11.99 6.74
CA PHE A 56 9.50 -13.23 6.15
C PHE A 56 9.36 -14.37 7.16
N ASN A 57 8.97 -14.05 8.40
CA ASN A 57 8.73 -15.02 9.45
C ASN A 57 7.29 -14.94 9.97
N ALA A 58 6.33 -14.79 9.06
CA ALA A 58 4.92 -14.82 9.43
C ALA A 58 4.45 -16.27 9.65
N PRO A 59 3.46 -16.51 10.53
CA PRO A 59 2.78 -17.80 10.65
C PRO A 59 2.37 -18.40 9.29
N PHE A 60 1.88 -17.58 8.38
CA PHE A 60 1.51 -18.01 7.03
C PHE A 60 2.69 -18.49 6.18
N ASP A 61 3.88 -17.90 6.33
CA ASP A 61 5.07 -18.35 5.58
C ASP A 61 5.43 -19.79 5.96
N ARG A 62 5.37 -20.09 7.26
CA ARG A 62 5.62 -21.45 7.78
C ARG A 62 4.53 -22.42 7.34
N PHE A 63 3.28 -21.98 7.30
CA PHE A 63 2.16 -22.78 6.76
C PHE A 63 2.40 -23.16 5.30
N ILE A 64 2.77 -22.22 4.44
CA ILE A 64 3.08 -22.49 3.03
C ILE A 64 4.33 -23.37 2.87
N ALA A 65 5.27 -23.30 3.81
CA ALA A 65 6.43 -24.20 3.86
C ALA A 65 6.11 -25.62 4.38
N GLY A 66 4.85 -25.96 4.65
CA GLY A 66 4.38 -27.29 5.04
C GLY A 66 4.15 -27.50 6.54
N LYS A 67 4.35 -26.46 7.37
CA LYS A 67 3.98 -26.50 8.79
C LYS A 67 2.49 -26.20 8.95
N ASN A 68 1.65 -27.22 8.72
CA ASN A 68 0.19 -27.08 8.66
C ASN A 68 -0.47 -26.50 9.92
N ASP A 69 0.17 -26.64 11.09
CA ASP A 69 -0.30 -26.11 12.37
C ASP A 69 0.22 -24.69 12.68
N ALA A 70 0.96 -24.07 11.75
CA ALA A 70 1.50 -22.73 11.94
C ALA A 70 0.42 -21.64 11.97
N ILE A 71 -0.76 -21.89 11.38
CA ILE A 71 -1.91 -20.98 11.41
C ILE A 71 -3.16 -21.71 11.92
N SER A 72 -4.08 -20.95 12.51
CA SER A 72 -5.33 -21.50 13.06
C SER A 72 -6.21 -22.13 11.98
N ALA A 73 -7.11 -23.04 12.37
CA ALA A 73 -8.10 -23.61 11.44
C ALA A 73 -8.98 -22.53 10.78
N SER A 74 -9.25 -21.43 11.49
CA SER A 74 -9.97 -20.26 10.96
C SER A 74 -9.16 -19.55 9.87
N ALA A 75 -7.87 -19.31 10.09
CA ALA A 75 -6.98 -18.74 9.08
C ALA A 75 -6.83 -19.65 7.85
N GLN A 76 -6.83 -20.98 8.01
CA GLN A 76 -6.81 -21.92 6.87
C GLN A 76 -8.08 -21.83 6.02
N ARG A 77 -9.26 -21.73 6.66
CA ARG A 77 -10.52 -21.48 5.95
C ARG A 77 -10.51 -20.11 5.27
N GLY A 78 -9.97 -19.10 5.95
CA GLY A 78 -9.76 -17.75 5.42
C GLY A 78 -8.91 -17.75 4.16
N TRP A 79 -7.81 -18.50 4.15
CA TRP A 79 -6.97 -18.66 2.96
C TRP A 79 -7.74 -19.28 1.79
N LYS A 80 -8.52 -20.33 2.03
CA LYS A 80 -9.38 -20.94 1.00
C LYS A 80 -10.42 -19.96 0.46
N LEU A 81 -11.02 -19.14 1.33
CA LEU A 81 -11.97 -18.10 0.92
C LEU A 81 -11.28 -17.02 0.07
N PHE A 82 -10.10 -16.57 0.50
CA PHE A 82 -9.27 -15.57 -0.16
C PHE A 82 -8.92 -15.97 -1.60
N GLN A 83 -8.59 -17.25 -1.80
CA GLN A 83 -8.32 -17.82 -3.12
C GLN A 83 -9.58 -18.07 -3.97
N GLY A 84 -10.69 -18.39 -3.30
CA GLY A 84 -11.92 -18.85 -3.93
C GLY A 84 -13.04 -17.82 -3.88
N LYS A 85 -14.01 -18.05 -2.98
CA LYS A 85 -15.29 -17.32 -2.92
C LYS A 85 -15.11 -15.81 -2.80
N ALA A 86 -14.18 -15.35 -1.96
CA ALA A 86 -13.93 -13.93 -1.72
C ALA A 86 -13.11 -13.27 -2.84
N ARG A 87 -12.42 -14.08 -3.66
CA ARG A 87 -11.66 -13.65 -4.86
C ARG A 87 -10.55 -12.63 -4.59
N CYS A 88 -10.17 -12.41 -3.35
CA CYS A 88 -9.16 -11.42 -2.98
C CYS A 88 -7.82 -11.66 -3.71
N ILE A 89 -7.47 -12.92 -3.99
CA ILE A 89 -6.24 -13.30 -4.69
C ILE A 89 -6.13 -12.73 -6.12
N THR A 90 -7.23 -12.32 -6.76
CA THR A 90 -7.17 -11.79 -8.13
C THR A 90 -6.43 -10.46 -8.23
N CYS A 91 -6.38 -9.70 -7.12
CA CYS A 91 -5.62 -8.46 -7.03
C CYS A 91 -4.46 -8.60 -6.04
N HIS A 92 -4.72 -9.25 -4.91
CA HIS A 92 -3.71 -9.54 -3.89
C HIS A 92 -3.01 -10.87 -4.18
N GLU A 93 -2.38 -10.94 -5.36
CA GLU A 93 -1.73 -12.14 -5.87
C GLU A 93 -0.61 -12.62 -4.95
N PHE A 94 -0.58 -13.93 -4.70
CA PHE A 94 0.47 -14.59 -3.93
C PHE A 94 1.22 -15.58 -4.81
N ASN A 95 2.54 -15.46 -4.81
CA ASN A 95 3.48 -16.42 -5.39
C ASN A 95 4.66 -16.57 -4.43
N VAL A 96 5.18 -17.78 -4.24
CA VAL A 96 6.36 -18.02 -3.40
C VAL A 96 7.59 -17.19 -3.82
N SER A 97 7.72 -16.87 -5.11
CA SER A 97 8.81 -16.01 -5.61
C SER A 97 8.55 -14.51 -5.44
N TYR A 98 7.29 -14.11 -5.20
CA TYR A 98 6.88 -12.73 -4.96
C TYR A 98 5.73 -12.70 -3.93
N PRO A 99 5.99 -13.02 -2.66
CA PRO A 99 4.92 -13.35 -1.71
C PRO A 99 4.41 -12.09 -0.99
N PHE A 100 4.15 -11.01 -1.75
CA PHE A 100 3.78 -9.69 -1.21
C PHE A 100 2.27 -9.39 -1.26
N PHE A 101 1.45 -10.31 -1.77
CA PHE A 101 -0.01 -10.16 -1.85
C PHE A 101 -0.44 -8.92 -2.63
N THR A 102 0.16 -8.72 -3.80
CA THR A 102 -0.15 -7.62 -4.71
C THR A 102 0.27 -7.98 -6.12
N ASN A 103 -0.53 -7.56 -7.10
CA ASN A 103 -0.19 -7.62 -8.51
C ASN A 103 0.46 -6.32 -9.02
N ASN A 104 0.65 -5.31 -8.16
CA ASN A 104 1.10 -3.95 -8.46
C ASN A 104 0.27 -3.21 -9.54
N LYS A 105 -0.94 -3.68 -9.84
CA LYS A 105 -1.89 -3.02 -10.74
C LYS A 105 -2.69 -1.98 -9.98
N PHE A 106 -3.49 -1.21 -10.72
CA PHE A 106 -4.27 -0.09 -10.23
C PHE A 106 -5.73 -0.40 -10.42
N HIS A 107 -6.52 -0.24 -9.36
CA HIS A 107 -7.93 -0.59 -9.35
C HIS A 107 -8.72 0.51 -8.66
N ASN A 108 -9.90 0.81 -9.20
CA ASN A 108 -10.89 1.65 -8.55
C ASN A 108 -11.86 0.74 -7.82
N ILE A 109 -11.90 0.87 -6.49
CA ILE A 109 -12.80 0.12 -5.61
C ILE A 109 -13.95 0.99 -5.06
N GLY A 110 -14.02 2.26 -5.50
CA GLY A 110 -15.06 3.21 -5.12
C GLY A 110 -14.74 4.11 -3.92
N VAL A 111 -13.56 3.96 -3.33
CA VAL A 111 -13.14 4.75 -2.16
C VAL A 111 -12.97 6.22 -2.57
N ALA A 112 -13.38 7.13 -1.68
CA ALA A 112 -13.47 8.56 -1.91
C ALA A 112 -14.41 9.04 -3.03
N MET A 113 -15.22 8.15 -3.65
CA MET A 113 -16.16 8.51 -4.72
C MET A 113 -17.46 9.16 -4.24
N LYS A 114 -17.76 9.10 -2.93
CA LYS A 114 -19.01 9.62 -2.38
C LYS A 114 -19.03 11.16 -2.50
N ASP A 115 -20.07 11.68 -3.17
CA ASP A 115 -20.36 13.12 -3.32
C ASP A 115 -19.32 13.95 -4.11
N LYS A 116 -18.44 13.31 -4.90
CA LYS A 116 -17.44 13.99 -5.75
C LYS A 116 -17.70 13.75 -7.24
N ASP A 117 -17.65 14.81 -8.06
CA ASP A 117 -17.67 14.71 -9.53
C ASP A 117 -16.24 14.53 -10.06
N PHE A 118 -15.80 13.27 -10.11
CA PHE A 118 -14.48 12.91 -10.60
C PHE A 118 -14.27 13.26 -12.08
N GLY A 119 -15.33 13.30 -12.88
CA GLY A 119 -15.23 13.70 -14.29
C GLY A 119 -14.87 15.18 -14.42
N SER A 120 -15.51 16.03 -13.63
CA SER A 120 -15.18 17.46 -13.55
C SER A 120 -13.78 17.68 -12.97
N LEU A 121 -13.43 16.98 -11.90
CA LEU A 121 -12.08 17.03 -11.32
C LEU A 121 -11.01 16.62 -12.33
N ALA A 122 -11.23 15.54 -13.08
CA ALA A 122 -10.32 15.05 -14.10
C ALA A 122 -10.13 16.05 -15.25
N ARG A 123 -11.21 16.71 -15.70
CA ARG A 123 -11.14 17.77 -16.72
C ARG A 123 -10.39 18.99 -16.21
N LYS A 124 -10.65 19.42 -14.96
CA LYS A 124 -9.94 20.54 -14.32
C LYS A 124 -8.45 20.23 -14.20
N ALA A 125 -8.09 19.05 -13.71
CA ALA A 125 -6.70 18.61 -13.58
C ALA A 125 -5.99 18.59 -14.95
N ALA A 126 -6.64 18.04 -15.99
CA ALA A 126 -6.08 18.02 -17.35
C ALA A 126 -5.91 19.42 -17.95
N GLY A 127 -6.89 20.31 -17.76
CA GLY A 127 -6.86 21.68 -18.27
C GLY A 127 -5.91 22.62 -17.52
N SER A 128 -5.50 22.26 -16.30
CA SER A 128 -4.61 23.10 -15.49
C SER A 128 -3.17 23.19 -16.01
N GLY A 129 -2.71 22.18 -16.76
CA GLY A 129 -1.29 22.03 -17.12
C GLY A 129 -0.36 21.86 -15.91
N ALA A 130 -0.89 21.68 -14.70
CA ALA A 130 -0.11 21.55 -13.48
C ALA A 130 0.62 20.20 -13.43
N ASP A 131 1.78 20.22 -12.78
CA ASP A 131 2.58 19.03 -12.52
C ASP A 131 1.76 17.99 -11.73
N PRO A 132 1.74 16.70 -12.14
CA PRO A 132 1.04 15.65 -11.41
C PRO A 132 1.40 15.56 -9.92
N ALA A 133 2.66 15.80 -9.54
CA ALA A 133 3.07 15.72 -8.14
C ALA A 133 2.57 16.91 -7.31
N ALA A 134 2.34 18.07 -7.93
CA ALA A 134 1.65 19.19 -7.29
C ALA A 134 0.15 18.90 -7.10
N LEU A 135 -0.51 18.39 -8.15
CA LEU A 135 -1.92 18.01 -8.08
C LEU A 135 -2.17 16.90 -7.06
N ALA A 136 -1.26 15.93 -6.93
CA ALA A 136 -1.36 14.85 -5.95
C ALA A 136 -1.29 15.35 -4.48
N GLN A 137 -0.89 16.60 -4.24
CA GLN A 137 -0.91 17.21 -2.91
C GLN A 137 -2.22 17.96 -2.63
N GLU A 138 -3.08 18.18 -3.62
CA GLU A 138 -4.39 18.78 -3.41
C GLU A 138 -5.41 17.70 -3.07
N GLU A 139 -6.11 17.84 -1.95
CA GLU A 139 -7.03 16.80 -1.43
C GLU A 139 -8.04 16.31 -2.49
N ALA A 140 -8.65 17.23 -3.24
CA ALA A 140 -9.61 16.87 -4.28
C ALA A 140 -8.96 16.20 -5.50
N SER A 141 -7.80 16.69 -5.93
CA SER A 141 -7.12 16.21 -7.14
C SER A 141 -6.38 14.89 -6.87
N ALA A 142 -5.91 14.66 -5.65
CA ALA A 142 -5.22 13.44 -5.23
C ALA A 142 -6.07 12.17 -5.43
N GLU A 143 -7.39 12.30 -5.26
CA GLU A 143 -8.33 11.20 -5.45
C GLU A 143 -8.37 10.67 -6.88
N LEU A 144 -7.95 11.47 -7.87
CA LEU A 144 -7.86 11.01 -9.25
C LEU A 144 -6.87 9.84 -9.40
N GLY A 145 -5.96 9.66 -8.43
CA GLY A 145 -5.08 8.50 -8.36
C GLY A 145 -4.23 8.36 -9.62
N ARG A 146 -4.25 7.17 -10.22
CA ARG A 146 -3.44 6.83 -11.40
C ARG A 146 -3.69 7.75 -12.60
N TYR A 147 -4.89 8.30 -12.73
CA TYR A 147 -5.22 9.26 -13.80
C TYR A 147 -4.29 10.47 -13.81
N LEU A 148 -3.79 10.94 -12.66
CA LEU A 148 -2.86 12.09 -12.62
C LEU A 148 -1.60 11.83 -13.45
N VAL A 149 -1.19 10.57 -13.60
CA VAL A 149 -0.03 10.15 -14.37
C VAL A 149 -0.41 9.78 -15.80
N THR A 150 -1.44 8.94 -15.99
CA THR A 150 -1.74 8.35 -17.31
C THR A 150 -2.63 9.22 -18.19
N LYS A 151 -3.46 10.06 -17.57
CA LYS A 151 -4.52 10.84 -18.22
C LYS A 151 -5.58 9.99 -18.93
N GLU A 152 -5.63 8.69 -18.65
CA GLU A 152 -6.59 7.75 -19.23
C GLU A 152 -7.88 7.71 -18.41
N PRO A 153 -9.07 7.95 -19.00
CA PRO A 153 -10.33 8.03 -18.24
C PRO A 153 -10.63 6.79 -17.39
N LYS A 154 -10.20 5.59 -17.82
CA LYS A 154 -10.38 4.34 -17.06
C LYS A 154 -9.60 4.30 -15.75
N ASP A 155 -8.55 5.11 -15.60
CA ASP A 155 -7.66 5.14 -14.43
C ASP A 155 -8.12 6.16 -13.37
N ILE A 156 -9.25 6.84 -13.59
CA ILE A 156 -9.84 7.77 -12.63
C ILE A 156 -10.19 7.02 -11.34
N GLY A 157 -9.64 7.49 -10.21
CA GLY A 157 -9.86 6.88 -8.90
C GLY A 157 -9.19 5.52 -8.72
N ALA A 158 -8.29 5.14 -9.64
CA ALA A 158 -7.56 3.88 -9.54
C ALA A 158 -6.30 4.04 -8.69
N PHE A 159 -6.16 3.19 -7.67
CA PHE A 159 -5.01 3.17 -6.77
C PHE A 159 -4.29 1.84 -6.85
N LYS A 160 -2.98 1.85 -6.57
CA LYS A 160 -2.16 0.63 -6.59
C LYS A 160 -2.69 -0.35 -5.56
N THR A 161 -2.81 -1.63 -5.92
CA THR A 161 -3.07 -2.69 -4.93
C THR A 161 -1.92 -2.75 -3.93
N SER A 162 -2.23 -2.48 -2.66
CA SER A 162 -1.28 -2.58 -1.55
C SER A 162 -0.95 -4.04 -1.25
N GLY A 163 0.29 -4.29 -0.82
CA GLY A 163 0.63 -5.60 -0.27
C GLY A 163 -0.07 -5.83 1.07
N LEU A 164 -0.29 -7.09 1.45
CA LEU A 164 -0.99 -7.47 2.69
C LEU A 164 -0.08 -7.99 3.80
N ARG A 165 1.25 -7.97 3.59
CA ARG A 165 2.20 -8.31 4.65
C ARG A 165 2.07 -7.33 5.80
N ASN A 166 2.00 -7.85 7.03
CA ASN A 166 1.86 -7.05 8.25
C ASN A 166 0.60 -6.16 8.28
N ILE A 167 -0.42 -6.47 7.47
CA ILE A 167 -1.61 -5.62 7.33
C ILE A 167 -2.31 -5.39 8.67
N ALA A 168 -2.29 -6.36 9.59
CA ALA A 168 -2.90 -6.22 10.92
C ALA A 168 -2.25 -5.13 11.81
N LEU A 169 -1.13 -4.54 11.40
CA LEU A 169 -0.39 -3.51 12.15
C LEU A 169 -0.58 -2.09 11.60
N THR A 170 -1.25 -1.93 10.46
CA THR A 170 -1.20 -0.69 9.67
C THR A 170 -2.55 0.00 9.54
N ALA A 171 -3.44 -0.18 10.51
CA ALA A 171 -4.68 0.59 10.56
C ALA A 171 -4.39 2.11 10.71
N PRO A 172 -5.24 3.00 10.16
CA PRO A 172 -6.43 2.70 9.35
C PRO A 172 -6.09 2.28 7.92
N TYR A 173 -7.09 1.76 7.20
CA TYR A 173 -6.93 1.11 5.91
C TYR A 173 -7.49 1.93 4.73
N LEU A 174 -7.15 1.46 3.53
CA LEU A 174 -7.41 2.11 2.24
C LEU A 174 -6.54 3.36 2.04
N HIS A 175 -6.63 4.00 0.87
CA HIS A 175 -5.73 5.11 0.54
C HIS A 175 -6.07 6.41 1.29
N ASP A 176 -7.29 6.53 1.81
CA ASP A 176 -7.80 7.69 2.55
C ASP A 176 -7.94 7.44 4.06
N GLY A 177 -7.65 6.22 4.54
CA GLY A 177 -7.81 5.85 5.95
C GLY A 177 -9.27 5.74 6.41
N SER A 178 -10.23 5.62 5.50
CA SER A 178 -11.66 5.58 5.83
C SER A 178 -12.11 4.33 6.58
N GLU A 179 -11.37 3.22 6.48
CA GLU A 179 -11.71 1.95 7.11
C GLU A 179 -10.84 1.69 8.34
N PRO A 180 -11.40 1.73 9.57
CA PRO A 180 -10.60 1.65 10.79
C PRO A 180 -10.10 0.23 11.13
N THR A 181 -10.77 -0.83 10.65
CA THR A 181 -10.43 -2.21 11.04
C THR A 181 -10.41 -3.16 9.85
N LEU A 182 -9.78 -4.32 10.00
CA LEU A 182 -9.80 -5.35 8.95
C LEU A 182 -11.22 -5.86 8.70
N GLU A 183 -12.04 -5.94 9.74
CA GLU A 183 -13.45 -6.30 9.65
C GLU A 183 -14.22 -5.30 8.79
N SER A 184 -13.95 -3.99 8.95
CA SER A 184 -14.62 -2.95 8.17
C SER A 184 -14.20 -2.98 6.70
N VAL A 185 -12.92 -3.25 6.42
CA VAL A 185 -12.41 -3.51 5.05
C VAL A 185 -13.09 -4.74 4.43
N VAL A 186 -13.17 -5.86 5.14
CA VAL A 186 -13.82 -7.08 4.63
C VAL A 186 -15.30 -6.81 4.36
N GLU A 187 -15.97 -6.05 5.22
CA GLU A 187 -17.36 -5.66 5.02
C GLU A 187 -17.54 -4.73 3.81
N PHE A 188 -16.63 -3.78 3.59
CA PHE A 188 -16.60 -2.92 2.41
C PHE A 188 -16.55 -3.74 1.11
N TYR A 189 -15.64 -4.70 1.03
CA TYR A 189 -15.55 -5.60 -0.13
C TYR A 189 -16.75 -6.54 -0.23
N ASN A 190 -17.29 -7.01 0.90
CA ASN A 190 -18.48 -7.86 0.91
C ASN A 190 -19.71 -7.17 0.30
N LYS A 191 -19.82 -5.86 0.46
CA LYS A 191 -20.85 -5.01 -0.18
C LYS A 191 -20.57 -4.68 -1.65
N GLY A 192 -19.37 -4.97 -2.15
CA GLY A 192 -18.97 -4.66 -3.52
C GLY A 192 -18.46 -3.23 -3.71
N GLY A 193 -17.84 -2.64 -2.70
CA GLY A 193 -17.28 -1.29 -2.78
C GLY A 193 -18.34 -0.20 -3.00
N VAL A 194 -17.95 0.92 -3.61
CA VAL A 194 -18.87 2.03 -3.92
C VAL A 194 -19.06 2.17 -5.44
N PRO A 195 -20.27 1.90 -5.96
CA PRO A 195 -20.55 1.95 -7.40
C PRO A 195 -20.20 3.29 -8.04
N ASN A 196 -19.51 3.24 -9.18
CA ASN A 196 -19.17 4.40 -9.99
C ASN A 196 -18.80 3.97 -11.44
N PRO A 197 -18.76 4.89 -12.42
CA PRO A 197 -18.48 4.56 -13.83
C PRO A 197 -17.12 3.92 -14.10
N ASN A 198 -16.16 4.09 -13.19
CA ASN A 198 -14.80 3.60 -13.30
C ASN A 198 -14.51 2.41 -12.38
N LEU A 199 -15.52 1.90 -11.66
CA LEU A 199 -15.36 0.78 -10.74
C LEU A 199 -14.77 -0.43 -11.47
N ASP A 200 -13.74 -1.04 -10.88
CA ASP A 200 -13.13 -2.23 -11.45
C ASP A 200 -14.16 -3.37 -11.53
N GLY A 201 -14.24 -4.04 -12.69
CA GLY A 201 -15.23 -5.08 -12.95
C GLY A 201 -15.11 -6.33 -12.06
N GLY A 202 -13.98 -6.50 -11.34
CA GLY A 202 -13.81 -7.52 -10.32
C GLY A 202 -14.54 -7.23 -9.00
N ILE A 203 -14.93 -5.97 -8.76
CA ILE A 203 -15.54 -5.50 -7.52
C ILE A 203 -17.06 -5.68 -7.58
N ARG A 204 -17.58 -6.51 -6.67
CA ARG A 204 -19.00 -6.89 -6.60
C ARG A 204 -19.33 -7.48 -5.23
N PRO A 205 -20.62 -7.52 -4.84
CA PRO A 205 -21.01 -8.18 -3.59
C PRO A 205 -20.52 -9.63 -3.54
N LEU A 206 -19.93 -10.01 -2.41
CA LEU A 206 -19.31 -11.32 -2.22
C LEU A 206 -20.23 -12.32 -1.51
N ASN A 207 -21.28 -11.83 -0.84
CA ASN A 207 -22.25 -12.62 -0.09
C ASN A 207 -21.56 -13.58 0.91
N LEU A 208 -20.57 -13.05 1.62
CA LEU A 208 -19.89 -13.74 2.71
C LEU A 208 -20.77 -13.74 3.97
N THR A 209 -20.79 -14.88 4.64
CA THR A 209 -21.37 -15.03 5.98
C THR A 209 -20.49 -14.33 7.03
N GLU A 210 -21.04 -14.08 8.22
CA GLU A 210 -20.25 -13.53 9.33
C GLU A 210 -19.04 -14.40 9.71
N GLU A 211 -19.17 -15.72 9.62
CA GLU A 211 -18.07 -16.65 9.89
C GLU A 211 -16.97 -16.55 8.81
N GLU A 212 -17.36 -16.52 7.53
CA GLU A 212 -16.41 -16.37 6.43
C GLU A 212 -15.63 -15.05 6.50
N LYS A 213 -16.29 -13.95 6.92
CA LYS A 213 -15.61 -12.68 7.14
C LYS A 213 -14.57 -12.76 8.25
N LYS A 214 -14.91 -13.40 9.38
CA LYS A 214 -13.96 -13.63 10.49
C LYS A 214 -12.78 -14.48 10.06
N ASP A 215 -13.03 -15.54 9.30
CA ASP A 215 -11.98 -16.40 8.77
C ASP A 215 -10.99 -15.64 7.87
N LEU A 216 -11.48 -14.73 7.01
CA LEU A 216 -10.61 -13.85 6.21
C LEU A 216 -9.75 -12.93 7.07
N VAL A 217 -10.32 -12.36 8.13
CA VAL A 217 -9.56 -11.51 9.07
C VAL A 217 -8.47 -12.32 9.78
N GLU A 218 -8.79 -13.52 10.26
CA GLU A 218 -7.79 -14.40 10.88
C GLU A 218 -6.68 -14.82 9.90
N PHE A 219 -7.03 -15.04 8.63
CA PHE A 219 -6.03 -15.23 7.58
C PHE A 219 -5.12 -14.00 7.44
N MET A 220 -5.67 -12.79 7.34
CA MET A 220 -4.87 -11.56 7.20
C MET A 220 -3.96 -11.30 8.40
N LYS A 221 -4.40 -11.62 9.62
CA LYS A 221 -3.56 -11.54 10.83
C LYS A 221 -2.35 -12.48 10.74
N SER A 222 -2.53 -13.67 10.16
CA SER A 222 -1.45 -14.65 9.97
C SER A 222 -0.33 -14.20 9.02
N LEU A 223 -0.53 -13.08 8.30
CA LEU A 223 0.46 -12.44 7.42
C LEU A 223 1.42 -11.49 8.17
N THR A 224 1.33 -11.43 9.50
CA THR A 224 2.16 -10.58 10.35
C THR A 224 3.40 -11.33 10.80
N SER A 225 4.59 -10.76 10.57
CA SER A 225 5.86 -11.40 10.95
C SER A 225 6.05 -11.43 12.45
N ASP A 226 6.43 -12.57 13.01
CA ASP A 226 6.76 -12.69 14.44
C ASP A 226 8.02 -11.89 14.81
N ASP A 227 8.90 -11.61 13.82
CA ASP A 227 10.10 -10.81 14.04
C ASP A 227 9.78 -9.37 14.48
N LEU A 228 8.58 -8.87 14.16
CA LEU A 228 8.13 -7.54 14.55
C LEU A 228 7.70 -7.47 16.02
N ALA A 229 7.26 -8.59 16.61
CA ALA A 229 6.93 -8.64 18.03
C ALA A 229 8.17 -8.38 18.91
N GLY A 230 9.35 -8.86 18.47
CA GLY A 230 10.64 -8.60 19.12
C GLY A 230 11.06 -7.12 19.08
N LEU A 231 10.45 -6.30 18.21
CA LEU A 231 10.66 -4.86 18.10
C LEU A 231 9.62 -4.05 18.91
N GLY A 232 8.79 -4.72 19.72
CA GLY A 232 7.73 -4.08 20.51
C GLY A 232 6.49 -3.71 19.70
N VAL A 233 6.36 -4.22 18.46
CA VAL A 233 5.20 -3.98 17.60
C VAL A 233 4.22 -5.13 17.74
N THR A 234 3.06 -4.87 18.33
CA THR A 234 1.98 -5.86 18.49
C THR A 234 0.76 -5.49 17.66
N ILE A 235 -0.01 -6.51 17.25
CA ILE A 235 -1.34 -6.30 16.65
C ILE A 235 -2.19 -5.50 17.63
N LYS A 236 -2.74 -4.38 17.13
CA LYS A 236 -3.63 -3.51 17.90
C LYS A 236 -5.04 -4.09 17.98
#